data_AF-X1TWB4-F1
#
_entry.id   AF-X1TWB4-F1
#
_cell.length_a   1.000
_cell.length_b   1.000
_cell.length_c   1.000
_cell.angle_alpha   90.00
_cell.angle_beta   90.00
_cell.angle_gamma   90.00
#
_symmetry.space_group_name_H-M   'P 1'
#
loop_
_entity.id
_entity.type
_entity.pdbx_description
1 polymer ?
#
loop_
_entity_poly.entity_id
_entity_poly.type
_entity_poly.pdbx_seq_one_letter_code
_entity_poly.pdbx_strand_id
1 'polypeptide(L)'
;MVTVSETSGDNLIIWEKKSKGPILAYNVYRESSAAGIYDKLATIPYDDLSVFVDTVADPTVQAYLYRITAVDTAENETDADLCSPHKTIHLLVSTNPELNSTQLEWDRYYGFEYGTYLILRSIDGSVFTQVHEMSSNLNSWTDPDPVQGELIYRISVERPDPCYPSSSG
;
A
#
# COMPACT_ATOMS: atom_id res chain seq x y z
N MET A 1 7.05 -0.57 -3.04
CA MET A 1 5.72 0.06 -2.81
C MET A 1 4.77 -0.99 -2.27
N VAL A 2 3.76 -0.56 -1.54
CA VAL A 2 2.67 -1.44 -1.08
C VAL A 2 1.36 -0.85 -1.58
N THR A 3 0.56 -1.68 -2.23
CA THR A 3 -0.76 -1.34 -2.77
C THR A 3 -1.75 -2.44 -2.37
N VAL A 4 -2.99 -2.37 -2.85
CA VAL A 4 -3.99 -3.41 -2.65
C VAL A 4 -4.18 -4.19 -3.95
N SER A 5 -4.22 -5.51 -3.85
CA SER A 5 -4.53 -6.41 -4.97
C SER A 5 -5.97 -6.19 -5.44
N GLU A 6 -6.17 -5.88 -6.72
CA GLU A 6 -7.52 -5.71 -7.28
C GLU A 6 -8.34 -7.00 -7.31
N THR A 7 -7.66 -8.16 -7.21
CA THR A 7 -8.30 -9.48 -7.29
C THR A 7 -8.69 -10.03 -5.93
N SER A 8 -7.82 -9.85 -4.92
CA SER A 8 -8.05 -10.43 -3.59
C SER A 8 -8.41 -9.40 -2.53
N GLY A 9 -8.12 -8.11 -2.76
CA GLY A 9 -8.27 -7.07 -1.74
C GLY A 9 -7.17 -7.07 -0.68
N ASP A 10 -6.18 -7.96 -0.79
CA ASP A 10 -5.06 -8.07 0.15
C ASP A 10 -3.96 -7.04 -0.14
N ASN A 11 -3.07 -6.83 0.84
CA ASN A 11 -1.88 -6.02 0.64
C ASN A 11 -0.92 -6.70 -0.36
N LEU A 12 -0.58 -5.95 -1.41
CA LEU A 12 0.32 -6.33 -2.49
C LEU A 12 1.62 -5.52 -2.38
N ILE A 13 2.72 -6.20 -2.10
CA ILE A 13 4.05 -5.64 -1.95
C ILE A 13 4.80 -5.82 -3.27
N ILE A 14 5.33 -4.73 -3.84
CA ILE A 14 6.05 -4.73 -5.12
C ILE A 14 7.37 -3.98 -4.96
N TRP A 15 8.49 -4.54 -5.43
CA TRP A 15 9.79 -3.88 -5.37
C TRP A 15 10.57 -3.99 -6.67
N GLU A 16 11.59 -3.14 -6.81
CA GLU A 16 12.50 -3.12 -7.96
C GLU A 16 13.83 -3.77 -7.59
N LYS A 17 14.37 -4.59 -8.48
CA LYS A 17 15.67 -5.25 -8.31
C LYS A 17 16.83 -4.32 -8.72
N LYS A 18 17.05 -3.24 -7.98
CA LYS A 18 18.08 -2.21 -8.28
C LYS A 18 19.47 -2.48 -7.67
N SER A 19 19.74 -3.70 -7.23
CA SER A 19 21.03 -4.03 -6.60
C SER A 19 22.18 -4.04 -7.61
N LYS A 20 23.34 -3.52 -7.22
CA LYS A 20 24.60 -3.63 -7.97
C LYS A 20 25.40 -4.89 -7.63
N GLY A 21 25.06 -5.55 -6.51
CA GLY A 21 25.70 -6.78 -6.05
C GLY A 21 24.87 -8.02 -6.34
N PRO A 22 25.47 -9.22 -6.30
CA PRO A 22 24.76 -10.47 -6.50
C PRO A 22 23.79 -10.72 -5.33
N ILE A 23 22.49 -10.72 -5.63
CA ILE A 23 21.42 -11.00 -4.66
C ILE A 23 20.94 -12.43 -4.86
N LEU A 24 20.79 -13.16 -3.75
CA LEU A 24 20.25 -14.51 -3.70
C LEU A 24 18.74 -14.49 -3.50
N ALA A 25 18.24 -13.65 -2.58
CA ALA A 25 16.83 -13.59 -2.24
C ALA A 25 16.46 -12.23 -1.60
N TYR A 26 15.16 -11.98 -1.49
CA TYR A 26 14.57 -10.87 -0.74
C TYR A 26 13.74 -11.41 0.41
N ASN A 27 13.92 -10.87 1.61
CA ASN A 27 13.04 -11.17 2.73
C ASN A 27 12.00 -10.05 2.88
N VAL A 28 10.74 -10.44 3.00
CA VAL A 28 9.62 -9.51 3.21
C VAL A 28 9.17 -9.62 4.66
N TYR A 29 9.05 -8.48 5.31
CA TYR A 29 8.70 -8.35 6.72
C TYR A 29 7.48 -7.47 6.90
N ARG A 30 6.70 -7.72 7.96
CA ARG A 30 5.62 -6.86 8.43
C ARG A 30 5.81 -6.54 9.90
N GLU A 31 5.49 -5.32 10.29
CA GLU A 31 5.51 -4.93 11.71
C GLU A 31 4.50 -5.80 12.50
N SER A 32 4.98 -6.31 13.63
CA SER A 32 4.19 -7.11 14.57
C SER A 32 3.25 -6.22 15.38
N SER A 33 2.65 -6.76 16.44
CA SER A 33 1.90 -5.96 17.41
C SER A 33 2.78 -5.03 18.25
N ALA A 34 4.10 -5.21 18.24
CA ALA A 34 5.07 -4.35 18.92
C ALA A 34 5.75 -3.42 17.91
N ALA A 35 5.67 -2.10 18.18
CA ALA A 35 6.30 -1.08 17.34
C ALA A 35 7.81 -1.32 17.19
N GLY A 36 8.29 -1.25 15.95
CA GLY A 36 9.69 -1.51 15.61
C GLY A 36 10.09 -2.98 15.55
N ILE A 37 9.21 -3.92 15.92
CA ILE A 37 9.47 -5.35 15.83
C ILE A 37 8.81 -5.90 14.57
N TYR A 38 9.60 -6.46 13.67
CA TYR A 38 9.16 -6.93 12.36
C TYR A 38 9.25 -8.46 12.28
N ASP A 39 8.13 -9.09 11.92
CA ASP A 39 8.05 -10.52 11.66
C ASP A 39 8.32 -10.81 10.19
N LYS A 40 9.14 -11.83 9.92
CA LYS A 40 9.41 -12.29 8.55
C LYS A 40 8.20 -13.03 8.01
N LEU A 41 7.65 -12.54 6.90
CA LEU A 41 6.51 -13.17 6.22
C LEU A 41 6.98 -14.20 5.18
N ALA A 42 7.99 -13.84 4.38
CA ALA A 42 8.46 -14.67 3.28
C ALA A 42 9.91 -14.39 2.89
N THR A 43 10.51 -15.38 2.23
CA THR A 43 11.78 -15.24 1.51
C THR A 43 11.51 -15.57 0.04
N ILE A 44 11.74 -14.60 -0.84
CA ILE A 44 11.48 -14.70 -2.28
C ILE A 44 12.82 -14.77 -3.01
N PRO A 45 13.14 -15.87 -3.73
CA PRO A 45 14.36 -15.98 -4.53
C PRO A 45 14.53 -14.80 -5.50
N TYR A 46 15.79 -14.45 -5.80
CA TYR A 46 16.07 -13.37 -6.74
C TYR A 46 15.52 -13.64 -8.15
N ASP A 47 15.36 -14.90 -8.55
CA ASP A 47 14.87 -15.25 -9.89
C ASP A 47 13.35 -15.07 -10.02
N ASP A 48 12.62 -15.20 -8.91
CA ASP A 48 11.17 -15.05 -8.86
C ASP A 48 10.73 -13.60 -9.09
N LEU A 49 9.45 -13.42 -9.41
CA LEU A 49 8.88 -12.08 -9.59
C LEU A 49 9.00 -11.27 -8.29
N SER A 50 9.40 -9.98 -8.39
CA SER A 50 9.54 -9.09 -7.23
C SER A 50 8.20 -8.56 -6.69
N VAL A 51 7.32 -9.50 -6.37
CA VAL A 51 5.95 -9.29 -5.89
C VAL A 51 5.66 -10.27 -4.75
N PHE A 52 4.93 -9.81 -3.73
CA PHE A 52 4.43 -10.64 -2.65
C PHE A 52 3.04 -10.18 -2.23
N VAL A 53 2.13 -11.12 -1.94
CA VAL A 53 0.78 -10.84 -1.43
C VAL A 53 0.72 -11.29 0.02
N ASP A 54 0.41 -10.36 0.93
CA ASP A 54 0.16 -10.68 2.33
C ASP A 54 -1.32 -11.02 2.54
N THR A 55 -1.64 -12.32 2.46
CA THR A 55 -3.01 -12.85 2.61
C THR A 55 -3.50 -12.92 4.06
N VAL A 56 -2.68 -12.47 5.03
CA VAL A 56 -3.03 -12.51 6.46
C VAL A 56 -3.42 -11.12 6.96
N ALA A 57 -2.88 -10.05 6.37
CA ALA A 57 -3.26 -8.69 6.70
C ALA A 57 -4.62 -8.33 6.08
N ASP A 58 -5.49 -7.74 6.89
CA ASP A 58 -6.76 -7.17 6.44
C ASP A 58 -6.63 -5.63 6.31
N PRO A 59 -6.42 -5.09 5.09
CA PRO A 59 -6.24 -3.65 4.88
C PRO A 59 -7.51 -2.82 5.11
N THR A 60 -8.67 -3.45 5.28
CA THR A 60 -9.92 -2.74 5.59
C THR A 60 -10.02 -2.37 7.07
N VAL A 61 -9.27 -3.08 7.93
CA VAL A 61 -9.34 -2.92 9.39
C VAL A 61 -8.28 -1.97 9.93
N GLN A 62 -7.08 -1.95 9.34
CA GLN A 62 -5.99 -1.06 9.76
C GLN A 62 -4.91 -0.89 8.69
N ALA A 63 -4.02 0.09 8.90
CA ALA A 63 -2.79 0.22 8.12
C ALA A 63 -1.72 -0.77 8.60
N TYR A 64 -0.81 -1.15 7.70
CA TYR A 64 0.29 -2.05 7.99
C TYR A 64 1.62 -1.48 7.50
N LEU A 65 2.68 -1.75 8.25
CA LEU A 65 4.06 -1.39 7.90
C LEU A 65 4.80 -2.62 7.38
N TYR A 66 5.49 -2.45 6.26
CA TYR A 66 6.29 -3.48 5.61
C TYR A 66 7.71 -3.02 5.38
N ARG A 67 8.65 -3.97 5.45
CA ARG A 67 10.07 -3.77 5.08
C ARG A 67 10.51 -4.90 4.16
N ILE A 68 11.50 -4.60 3.32
CA ILE A 68 12.14 -5.57 2.45
C ILE A 68 13.64 -5.44 2.61
N THR A 69 14.31 -6.55 2.87
CA THR A 69 15.77 -6.65 2.87
C THR A 69 16.22 -7.53 1.70
N ALA A 70 17.49 -7.42 1.34
CA ALA A 70 18.12 -8.29 0.35
C ALA A 70 19.17 -9.17 1.02
N VAL A 71 19.23 -10.43 0.59
CA VAL A 71 20.23 -11.43 0.99
C VAL A 71 21.18 -11.62 -0.18
N ASP A 72 22.48 -11.45 0.04
CA ASP A 72 23.51 -11.65 -0.98
C ASP A 72 23.86 -13.14 -1.19
N THR A 73 24.67 -13.44 -2.22
CA THR A 73 25.13 -14.82 -2.48
C THR A 73 26.11 -15.36 -1.44
N ALA A 74 26.59 -14.53 -0.52
CA ALA A 74 27.39 -14.93 0.63
C ALA A 74 26.53 -15.09 1.90
N GLU A 75 25.20 -15.13 1.74
CA GLU A 75 24.20 -15.28 2.80
C GLU A 75 24.17 -14.13 3.81
N ASN A 76 24.72 -12.96 3.47
CA ASN A 76 24.59 -11.77 4.29
C ASN A 76 23.29 -11.04 3.96
N GLU A 77 22.51 -10.74 4.98
CA GLU A 77 21.30 -9.94 4.86
C GLU A 77 21.59 -8.45 5.09
N THR A 78 20.97 -7.61 4.28
CA THR A 78 21.01 -6.16 4.47
C THR A 78 20.35 -5.80 5.80
N ASP A 79 20.96 -4.90 6.57
CA ASP A 79 20.39 -4.40 7.81
C ASP A 79 18.98 -3.82 7.57
N ALA A 80 17.99 -4.42 8.24
CA ALA A 80 16.58 -4.06 8.09
C ALA A 80 16.28 -2.63 8.56
N ASP A 81 17.12 -2.03 9.41
CA ASP A 81 16.96 -0.65 9.86
C ASP A 81 17.44 0.37 8.83
N LEU A 82 18.25 -0.06 7.85
CA LEU A 82 18.60 0.75 6.68
C LEU A 82 17.50 0.74 5.61
N CYS A 83 16.57 -0.21 5.69
CA CYS A 83 15.48 -0.34 4.74
C CYS A 83 14.29 0.52 5.18
N SER A 84 14.01 1.60 4.44
CA SER A 84 12.86 2.46 4.72
C SER A 84 11.54 1.66 4.64
N PRO A 85 10.70 1.69 5.69
CA PRO A 85 9.45 0.96 5.67
C PRO A 85 8.45 1.62 4.72
N HIS A 86 7.48 0.83 4.27
CA HIS A 86 6.29 1.31 3.60
C HIS A 86 5.07 1.09 4.48
N LYS A 87 4.24 2.13 4.67
CA LYS A 87 2.97 2.03 5.41
C LYS A 87 1.79 2.22 4.45
N THR A 88 0.83 1.30 4.48
CA THR A 88 -0.41 1.42 3.70
C THR A 88 -1.31 2.56 4.18
N ILE A 89 -2.33 2.89 3.39
CA ILE A 89 -3.40 3.82 3.78
C ILE A 89 -4.53 3.01 4.41
N HIS A 90 -5.04 3.45 5.55
CA HIS A 90 -6.30 3.02 6.13
C HIS A 90 -7.36 4.09 5.93
N LEU A 91 -8.47 3.70 5.30
CA LEU A 91 -9.61 4.57 5.03
C LEU A 91 -10.74 4.27 6.02
N LEU A 92 -11.16 5.29 6.75
CA LEU A 92 -12.37 5.30 7.55
C LEU A 92 -13.49 5.95 6.75
N VAL A 93 -14.64 5.28 6.73
CA VAL A 93 -15.86 5.77 6.09
C VAL A 93 -16.93 5.95 7.15
N SER A 94 -17.50 7.14 7.21
CA SER A 94 -18.55 7.52 8.15
C SER A 94 -19.64 8.32 7.43
N THR A 95 -20.70 8.70 8.14
CA THR A 95 -21.73 9.60 7.60
C THR A 95 -21.61 10.94 8.30
N ASN A 96 -21.47 12.01 7.52
CA ASN A 96 -21.54 13.37 8.04
C ASN A 96 -22.98 13.63 8.55
N PRO A 97 -23.18 13.95 9.83
CA PRO A 97 -24.52 14.06 10.41
C PRO A 97 -25.27 15.32 9.95
N GLU A 98 -24.57 16.36 9.52
CA GLU A 98 -25.19 17.62 9.06
C GLU A 98 -25.61 17.54 7.60
N LEU A 99 -24.77 16.93 6.76
CA LEU A 99 -24.99 16.82 5.31
C LEU A 99 -25.69 15.51 4.91
N ASN A 100 -25.79 14.55 5.82
CA ASN A 100 -26.28 13.19 5.57
C ASN A 100 -25.59 12.56 4.33
N SER A 101 -24.28 12.79 4.21
CA SER A 101 -23.45 12.33 3.09
C SER A 101 -22.23 11.55 3.59
N THR A 102 -21.56 10.84 2.70
CA THR A 102 -20.39 10.04 3.07
C THR A 102 -19.21 10.93 3.45
N GLN A 103 -18.62 10.68 4.61
CA GLN A 103 -17.41 11.33 5.09
C GLN A 103 -16.25 10.32 5.14
N LEU A 104 -15.13 10.71 4.55
CA LEU A 104 -13.90 9.95 4.45
C LEU A 104 -12.83 10.59 5.33
N GLU A 105 -12.12 9.75 6.07
CA GLU A 105 -10.91 10.13 6.80
C GLU A 105 -9.87 9.03 6.58
N TRP A 106 -8.63 9.40 6.31
CA TRP A 106 -7.57 8.42 6.06
C TRP A 106 -6.24 8.86 6.67
N ASP A 107 -5.29 7.93 6.72
CA ASP A 107 -3.93 8.22 7.12
C ASP A 107 -2.98 8.33 5.92
N ARG A 108 -1.81 8.92 6.17
CA ARG A 108 -0.81 9.16 5.13
C ARG A 108 -0.09 7.85 4.78
N TYR A 109 0.01 7.54 3.49
CA TYR A 109 0.93 6.52 2.98
C TYR A 109 2.38 6.93 3.28
N TYR A 110 3.19 6.00 3.79
CA TYR A 110 4.61 6.22 4.05
C TYR A 110 5.47 5.35 3.12
N GLY A 111 6.60 5.89 2.66
CA GLY A 111 7.62 5.16 1.88
C GLY A 111 8.00 5.80 0.54
N PHE A 112 7.26 6.82 0.09
CA PHE A 112 7.72 7.77 -0.95
C PHE A 112 6.93 9.08 -0.84
N GLU A 113 7.44 10.14 -1.46
CA GLU A 113 6.80 11.45 -1.51
C GLU A 113 5.81 11.56 -2.67
N TYR A 114 4.69 12.25 -2.42
CA TYR A 114 3.62 12.51 -3.39
C TYR A 114 2.90 13.82 -3.01
N GLY A 115 2.42 14.54 -4.02
CA GLY A 115 1.78 15.86 -3.85
C GLY A 115 0.27 15.82 -3.65
N THR A 116 -0.38 14.75 -4.10
CA THR A 116 -1.84 14.71 -4.30
C THR A 116 -2.42 13.35 -3.90
N TYR A 117 -3.58 13.37 -3.23
CA TYR A 117 -4.48 12.23 -3.11
C TYR A 117 -5.53 12.27 -4.21
N LEU A 118 -5.80 11.11 -4.81
CA LEU A 118 -6.93 10.90 -5.71
C LEU A 118 -8.02 10.14 -4.95
N ILE A 119 -9.23 10.68 -4.96
CA ILE A 119 -10.38 10.06 -4.34
C ILE A 119 -11.20 9.40 -5.44
N LEU A 120 -11.29 8.08 -5.36
CA LEU A 120 -11.99 7.25 -6.32
C LEU A 120 -13.29 6.74 -5.69
N ARG A 121 -14.38 6.74 -6.47
CA ARG A 121 -15.70 6.25 -6.07
C ARG A 121 -16.21 5.22 -7.09
N SER A 122 -16.78 4.14 -6.58
CA SER A 122 -17.54 3.13 -7.32
C SER A 122 -18.98 3.13 -6.80
N ILE A 123 -19.94 2.95 -7.71
CA ILE A 123 -21.38 2.91 -7.41
C ILE A 123 -21.89 1.52 -7.81
N ASP A 124 -22.51 0.79 -6.90
CA ASP A 124 -23.08 -0.55 -7.14
C ASP A 124 -22.06 -1.53 -7.76
N GLY A 125 -20.80 -1.44 -7.33
CA GLY A 125 -19.70 -2.28 -7.83
C GLY A 125 -19.21 -1.94 -9.25
N SER A 126 -19.54 -0.74 -9.76
CA SER A 126 -19.01 -0.25 -11.04
C SER A 126 -17.50 -0.06 -11.02
N VAL A 127 -16.93 0.29 -12.18
CA VAL A 127 -15.53 0.74 -12.25
C VAL A 127 -15.36 1.98 -11.35
N PHE A 128 -14.23 2.03 -10.63
CA PHE A 128 -13.84 3.20 -9.86
C PHE A 128 -13.58 4.39 -10.79
N THR A 129 -14.18 5.53 -10.46
CA THR A 129 -13.97 6.80 -11.14
C THR A 129 -13.40 7.82 -10.19
N GLN A 130 -12.48 8.68 -10.65
CA GLN A 130 -11.99 9.79 -9.85
C GLN A 130 -13.11 10.82 -9.68
N VAL A 131 -13.45 11.12 -8.43
CA VAL A 131 -14.46 12.12 -8.09
C VAL A 131 -13.85 13.39 -7.51
N HIS A 132 -12.65 13.29 -6.93
CA HIS A 132 -11.96 14.43 -6.38
C HIS A 132 -10.45 14.20 -6.31
N GLU A 133 -9.70 15.30 -6.16
CA GLU A 133 -8.27 15.29 -5.87
C GLU A 133 -7.94 16.40 -4.88
N MET A 134 -6.96 16.16 -4.01
CA MET A 134 -6.58 17.13 -3.00
C MET A 134 -5.12 17.02 -2.58
N SER A 135 -4.59 18.07 -1.96
CA SER A 135 -3.21 18.10 -1.46
C SER A 135 -2.94 16.94 -0.49
N SER A 136 -1.76 16.33 -0.57
CA SER A 136 -1.34 15.27 0.35
C SER A 136 -1.18 15.70 1.82
N ASN A 137 -1.33 17.00 2.10
CA ASN A 137 -1.37 17.55 3.46
C ASN A 137 -2.77 17.50 4.10
N LEU A 138 -3.81 17.19 3.34
CA LEU A 138 -5.18 17.01 3.81
C LEU A 138 -5.51 15.52 3.85
N ASN A 139 -6.30 15.09 4.84
CA ASN A 139 -6.57 13.67 5.08
C ASN A 139 -8.04 13.36 5.38
N SER A 140 -8.93 14.30 5.07
CA SER A 140 -10.36 14.11 5.21
C SER A 140 -11.12 14.82 4.10
N TRP A 141 -12.24 14.24 3.72
CA TRP A 141 -13.13 14.76 2.68
C TRP A 141 -14.55 14.31 2.94
N THR A 142 -15.51 15.19 2.71
CA THR A 142 -16.94 14.80 2.72
C THR A 142 -17.44 14.87 1.29
N ASP A 143 -18.07 13.79 0.82
CA ASP A 143 -18.66 13.73 -0.50
C ASP A 143 -19.84 14.72 -0.56
N PRO A 144 -19.77 15.76 -1.41
CA PRO A 144 -20.84 16.73 -1.53
C PRO A 144 -22.01 16.20 -2.38
N ASP A 145 -21.82 15.10 -3.12
CA ASP A 145 -22.77 14.58 -4.10
C ASP A 145 -23.36 13.24 -3.63
N PRO A 146 -24.48 13.26 -2.89
CA PRO A 146 -25.16 12.05 -2.47
C PRO A 146 -25.80 11.37 -3.69
N VAL A 147 -25.15 10.33 -4.19
CA VAL A 147 -25.67 9.45 -5.23
C VAL A 147 -26.38 8.25 -4.62
N GLN A 148 -27.44 7.76 -5.27
CA GLN A 148 -28.10 6.51 -4.87
C GLN A 148 -27.23 5.31 -5.26
N GLY A 149 -27.28 4.27 -4.43
CA GLY A 149 -26.54 3.03 -4.64
C GLY A 149 -25.58 2.72 -3.50
N GLU A 150 -24.95 1.57 -3.57
CA GLU A 150 -23.85 1.19 -2.68
C GLU A 150 -22.57 1.92 -3.11
N LEU A 151 -22.03 2.76 -2.21
CA LEU A 151 -20.85 3.57 -2.49
C LEU A 151 -19.60 2.94 -1.89
N ILE A 152 -18.61 2.69 -2.74
CA ILE A 152 -17.30 2.18 -2.35
C ILE A 152 -16.26 3.23 -2.71
N TYR A 153 -15.38 3.54 -1.76
CA TYR A 153 -14.35 4.56 -1.93
C TYR A 153 -12.96 3.94 -1.86
N ARG A 154 -12.03 4.53 -2.60
CA ARG A 154 -10.59 4.25 -2.51
C ARG A 154 -9.80 5.55 -2.51
N ILE A 155 -8.77 5.60 -1.68
CA ILE A 155 -7.76 6.66 -1.71
C ILE A 155 -6.56 6.12 -2.47
N SER A 156 -6.16 6.84 -3.51
CA SER A 156 -5.00 6.50 -4.33
C SER A 156 -3.97 7.61 -4.27
N VAL A 157 -2.70 7.23 -4.38
CA VAL A 157 -1.57 8.14 -4.56
C VAL A 157 -0.78 7.66 -5.76
N GLU A 158 -0.39 8.60 -6.63
CA GLU A 158 0.46 8.26 -7.76
C GLU A 158 1.92 8.38 -7.34
N ARG A 159 2.68 7.31 -7.57
CA ARG A 159 4.13 7.38 -7.48
C ARG A 159 4.65 8.00 -8.78
N PRO A 160 5.50 9.04 -8.73
CA PRO A 160 6.05 9.69 -9.94
C PRO A 160 6.81 8.72 -10.88
N ASP A 161 7.44 7.69 -10.30
CA ASP A 161 8.12 6.61 -11.04
C ASP A 161 7.44 5.26 -10.73
N PRO A 162 6.83 4.55 -11.70
CA PRO A 162 6.21 3.25 -11.46
C PRO A 162 7.24 2.22 -10.96
N CYS A 163 6.88 1.34 -10.01
CA CYS A 163 7.68 0.12 -9.79
C CYS A 163 7.40 -0.85 -10.92
N TYR A 164 8.45 -1.28 -11.61
CA TYR A 164 8.36 -2.38 -12.56
C TYR A 164 8.83 -3.67 -11.88
N PRO A 165 7.91 -4.61 -11.57
CA PRO A 165 8.33 -5.92 -11.10
C PRO A 165 9.07 -6.65 -12.22
N SER A 166 10.15 -7.34 -11.86
CA SER A 166 10.92 -8.13 -12.82
C SER A 166 11.20 -9.53 -12.27
N SER A 167 11.20 -10.53 -13.15
CA SER A 167 11.80 -11.85 -12.89
C SER A 167 13.17 -11.90 -13.55
N SER A 168 14.07 -12.70 -12.99
CA SER A 168 15.37 -12.97 -13.60
C SER A 168 15.24 -14.35 -14.24
N GLY A 169 15.13 -14.39 -15.57
CA GLY A 169 15.14 -15.63 -16.34
C GLY A 169 16.51 -15.91 -16.92
#